data_AF-A0A8C9DQV0-F1
#
_entry.id   AF-A0A8C9DQV0-F1
#
_cell.length_a   1.000
_cell.length_b   1.000
_cell.length_c   1.000
_cell.angle_alpha   90.00
_cell.angle_beta   90.00
_cell.angle_gamma   90.00
#
_symmetry.space_group_name_H-M   'P 1'
#
loop_
_entity.id
_entity.type
_entity.pdbx_description
1 polymer ?
#
loop_
_entity_poly.entity_id
_entity_poly.type
_entity_poly.pdbx_seq_one_letter_code
_entity_poly.pdbx_strand_id
1 'polypeptide(L)'
;MAQSGLGQDPESTAAITVLKRAVELDSEYRYSQALVCYQEGIDLLLQVLKGTKDYTKKCNLRQKISNYMDRAENIKKYLDQEKEAKETRGTSLRFSCESKYFKS
;
A
#
# COMPACT_ATOMS: atom_id res chain seq x y z
N MET A 1 -18.63 35.24 10.04
CA MET A 1 -18.17 33.85 10.07
C MET A 1 -17.37 33.60 8.79
N ALA A 2 -16.04 33.47 8.89
CA ALA A 2 -15.20 33.23 7.71
C ALA A 2 -15.19 31.73 7.41
N GLN A 3 -15.98 31.30 6.43
CA GLN A 3 -15.81 29.97 5.84
C GLN A 3 -14.51 29.99 5.06
N SER A 4 -13.44 29.49 5.68
CA SER A 4 -12.19 29.17 5.01
C SER A 4 -12.50 28.14 3.92
N GLY A 5 -12.66 28.62 2.69
CA GLY A 5 -12.83 27.81 1.49
C GLY A 5 -11.59 26.96 1.26
N LEU A 6 -11.53 25.80 1.90
CA LEU A 6 -10.76 24.68 1.40
C LEU A 6 -11.54 24.17 0.19
N GLY A 7 -11.22 24.69 -0.99
CA GLY A 7 -11.66 24.11 -2.25
C GLY A 7 -11.36 22.62 -2.19
N GLN A 8 -12.41 21.80 -2.08
CA GLN A 8 -12.29 20.37 -2.16
C GLN A 8 -12.13 20.08 -3.65
N ASP A 9 -10.88 20.13 -4.13
CA ASP A 9 -10.57 19.75 -5.50
C ASP A 9 -11.10 18.33 -5.74
N PRO A 10 -11.69 18.04 -6.91
CA PRO A 10 -12.24 16.71 -7.19
C PRO A 10 -11.18 15.61 -7.02
N GLU A 11 -9.91 15.87 -7.35
CA GLU A 11 -8.81 14.93 -7.10
C GLU A 11 -8.61 14.62 -5.62
N SER A 12 -8.83 15.59 -4.72
CA SER A 12 -8.70 15.39 -3.27
C SER A 12 -9.79 14.47 -2.71
N THR A 13 -11.01 14.57 -3.24
CA THR A 13 -12.15 13.72 -2.82
C THR A 13 -11.98 12.30 -3.37
N ALA A 14 -11.52 12.17 -4.61
CA ALA A 14 -11.16 10.88 -5.18
C ALA A 14 -10.06 10.19 -4.35
N ALA A 15 -8.97 10.91 -4.02
CA ALA A 15 -7.88 10.38 -3.20
C ALA A 15 -8.36 9.88 -1.84
N ILE A 16 -9.20 10.65 -1.16
CA ILE A 16 -9.76 10.26 0.15
C ILE A 16 -10.61 8.99 0.03
N THR A 17 -11.41 8.87 -1.03
CA THR A 17 -12.29 7.71 -1.25
C THR A 17 -11.46 6.45 -1.48
N VAL A 18 -10.43 6.53 -2.32
CA VAL A 18 -9.52 5.42 -2.60
C VAL A 18 -8.73 5.01 -1.34
N LEU A 19 -8.23 5.98 -0.56
CA LEU A 19 -7.48 5.70 0.67
C LEU A 19 -8.36 5.12 1.77
N LYS A 20 -9.62 5.54 1.88
CA LYS A 20 -10.59 4.91 2.80
C LYS A 20 -10.78 3.43 2.45
N ARG A 21 -11.00 3.14 1.17
CA ARG A 21 -11.11 1.76 0.67
C ARG A 21 -9.84 0.96 0.91
N ALA A 22 -8.66 1.58 0.78
CA ALA A 22 -7.38 0.93 1.07
C ALA A 22 -7.31 0.48 2.53
N VAL A 23 -7.73 1.34 3.47
CA VAL A 23 -7.77 1.04 4.91
C VAL A 23 -8.80 -0.05 5.24
N GLU A 24 -9.97 -0.02 4.59
CA GLU A 24 -10.98 -1.09 4.74
C GLU A 24 -10.41 -2.44 4.30
N LEU A 25 -9.78 -2.51 3.12
CA LEU A 25 -9.14 -3.72 2.61
C LEU A 25 -7.97 -4.19 3.48
N ASP A 26 -7.21 -3.25 4.07
CA ASP A 26 -6.14 -3.54 5.01
C ASP A 26 -6.70 -4.18 6.29
N SER A 27 -7.84 -3.71 6.79
CA SER A 27 -8.55 -4.32 7.91
C SER A 27 -9.14 -5.70 7.61
N GLU A 28 -9.45 -5.97 6.33
CA GLU A 28 -9.90 -7.28 5.85
C GLU A 28 -8.74 -8.25 5.54
N TYR A 29 -7.49 -7.88 5.85
CA TYR A 29 -6.29 -8.65 5.51
C TYR A 29 -6.10 -8.86 4.00
N ARG A 30 -6.77 -8.07 3.15
CA ARG A 30 -6.68 -8.11 1.69
C ARG A 30 -5.55 -7.22 1.20
N TYR A 31 -4.36 -7.50 1.71
CA TYR A 31 -3.13 -6.73 1.54
C TYR A 31 -2.75 -6.44 0.08
N SER A 32 -2.95 -7.40 -0.82
CA SER A 32 -2.65 -7.24 -2.25
C SER A 32 -3.51 -6.15 -2.90
N GLN A 33 -4.80 -6.11 -2.56
CA GLN A 33 -5.72 -5.08 -3.08
C GLN A 33 -5.55 -3.76 -2.33
N ALA A 34 -5.35 -3.81 -1.01
CA ALA A 34 -5.05 -2.64 -0.20
C ALA A 34 -3.83 -1.89 -0.73
N LEU A 35 -2.76 -2.61 -1.11
CA LEU A 35 -1.55 -2.02 -1.67
C LEU A 35 -1.82 -1.22 -2.95
N VAL A 36 -2.61 -1.76 -3.88
CA VAL A 36 -2.98 -1.07 -5.12
C VAL A 36 -3.76 0.20 -4.81
N CYS A 37 -4.76 0.13 -3.91
CA CYS A 37 -5.52 1.31 -3.51
C CYS A 37 -4.64 2.34 -2.78
N TYR A 38 -3.68 1.92 -1.95
CA TYR A 38 -2.74 2.86 -1.33
C TYR A 38 -1.90 3.58 -2.39
N GLN A 39 -1.39 2.87 -3.39
CA GLN A 39 -0.62 3.46 -4.49
C GLN A 39 -1.45 4.47 -5.29
N GLU A 40 -2.64 4.09 -5.74
CA GLU A 40 -3.55 4.97 -6.49
C GLU A 40 -3.94 6.22 -5.67
N GLY A 41 -4.26 6.04 -4.39
CA GLY A 41 -4.61 7.12 -3.49
C GLY A 41 -3.46 8.10 -3.26
N ILE A 42 -2.23 7.58 -3.11
CA ILE A 42 -1.00 8.38 -2.99
C ILE A 42 -0.72 9.16 -4.27
N ASP A 43 -0.87 8.54 -5.44
CA ASP A 43 -0.67 9.21 -6.73
C ASP A 43 -1.65 10.37 -6.95
N LEU A 44 -2.91 10.20 -6.54
CA LEU A 44 -3.89 11.28 -6.54
C LEU A 44 -3.50 12.41 -5.57
N LEU A 45 -3.04 12.09 -4.36
CA LEU A 45 -2.55 13.11 -3.41
C LEU A 45 -1.31 13.85 -3.94
N LEU A 46 -0.42 13.18 -4.67
CA LEU A 46 0.73 13.81 -5.32
C LEU A 46 0.32 14.77 -6.43
N GLN A 47 -0.75 14.47 -7.18
CA GLN A 47 -1.32 15.39 -8.16
C GLN A 47 -1.87 16.66 -7.49
N VAL A 48 -2.64 16.49 -6.40
CA VAL A 48 -3.13 17.61 -5.57
C VAL A 48 -1.96 18.44 -5.02
N LEU A 49 -0.89 17.78 -4.55
CA LEU A 49 0.31 18.44 -4.04
C LEU A 49 0.99 19.31 -5.11
N LYS A 50 1.04 18.85 -6.37
CA LYS A 50 1.59 19.61 -7.50
C LYS A 50 0.75 20.86 -7.81
N GLY A 51 -0.58 20.77 -7.72
CA GLY A 51 -1.50 21.89 -7.93
C GLY A 51 -1.56 22.89 -6.77
N THR A 52 -1.19 22.47 -5.55
CA THR A 52 -1.29 23.31 -4.35
C THR A 52 -0.21 24.39 -4.33
N LYS A 53 -0.61 25.66 -4.21
CA LYS A 53 0.33 26.80 -4.07
C LYS A 53 0.67 27.11 -2.60
N ASP A 54 -0.26 26.81 -1.69
CA ASP A 54 -0.11 27.08 -0.25
C ASP A 54 0.96 26.19 0.41
N TYR A 55 2.00 26.81 0.98
CA TYR A 55 3.09 26.09 1.64
C TYR A 55 2.63 25.26 2.85
N THR A 56 1.76 25.82 3.69
CA THR A 56 1.21 25.12 4.87
C THR A 56 0.45 23.87 4.46
N LYS A 57 -0.42 23.96 3.44
CA LYS A 57 -1.18 22.79 2.94
C LYS A 57 -0.25 21.76 2.30
N LYS A 58 0.77 22.21 1.55
CA LYS A 58 1.81 21.32 1.00
C LYS A 58 2.54 20.52 2.06
N CYS A 59 2.95 21.16 3.15
CA CYS A 59 3.63 20.48 4.26
C CYS A 59 2.73 19.38 4.87
N ASN A 60 1.47 19.72 5.15
CA ASN A 60 0.48 18.77 5.67
C ASN A 60 0.22 17.60 4.70
N LEU A 61 0.09 17.88 3.40
CA LEU A 61 -0.10 16.86 2.37
C LEU A 61 1.10 15.92 2.28
N ARG A 62 2.33 16.45 2.28
CA ARG A 62 3.56 15.63 2.27
C ARG A 62 3.63 14.70 3.48
N GLN A 63 3.32 15.20 4.66
CA GLN A 63 3.29 14.37 5.87
C GLN A 63 2.27 13.24 5.75
N LYS A 64 1.05 13.54 5.26
CA LYS A 64 0.04 12.52 5.01
C LYS A 64 0.49 11.49 3.98
N ILE A 65 1.08 11.93 2.87
CA ILE A 65 1.59 11.05 1.81
C ILE A 65 2.66 10.12 2.38
N SER A 66 3.62 10.64 3.15
CA SER A 66 4.64 9.81 3.81
C SER A 66 4.03 8.74 4.70
N ASN A 67 3.06 9.10 5.55
CA ASN A 67 2.40 8.12 6.43
C ASN A 67 1.73 6.98 5.64
N TYR A 68 1.07 7.30 4.52
CA TYR A 68 0.45 6.28 3.66
C TYR A 68 1.48 5.46 2.89
N MET A 69 2.58 6.08 2.45
CA MET A 69 3.69 5.37 1.81
C MET A 69 4.34 4.36 2.76
N ASP A 70 4.60 4.75 4.02
CA ASP A 70 5.18 3.85 5.02
C ASP A 70 4.30 2.62 5.24
N ARG A 71 2.96 2.80 5.29
CA ARG A 71 2.02 1.68 5.40
C ARG A 71 2.06 0.79 4.15
N ALA A 72 2.05 1.38 2.95
CA ALA A 72 2.13 0.65 1.70
C ALA A 72 3.42 -0.17 1.57
N GLU A 73 4.57 0.39 1.97
CA GLU A 73 5.85 -0.32 1.99
C GLU A 73 5.84 -1.52 2.94
N ASN A 74 5.25 -1.36 4.14
CA ASN A 74 5.13 -2.45 5.10
C ASN A 74 4.26 -3.59 4.55
N ILE A 75 3.13 -3.25 3.91
CA ILE A 75 2.26 -4.23 3.26
C ILE A 75 3.00 -4.95 2.12
N LYS A 76 3.75 -4.22 1.30
CA LYS A 76 4.56 -4.81 0.23
C LYS A 76 5.60 -5.79 0.77
N LYS A 77 6.36 -5.41 1.80
CA LYS A 77 7.35 -6.29 2.45
C LYS A 77 6.71 -7.57 2.98
N TYR A 78 5.53 -7.47 3.60
CA TYR A 78 4.79 -8.62 4.08
C TYR A 78 4.40 -9.57 2.93
N LEU A 79 3.87 -9.04 1.83
CA LEU A 79 3.50 -9.84 0.65
C LEU A 79 4.71 -10.51 -0.01
N ASP A 80 5.84 -9.81 -0.09
CA ASP A 80 7.08 -10.35 -0.67
C ASP A 80 7.64 -11.48 0.21
N GLN A 81 7.62 -11.32 1.54
CA GLN A 81 8.02 -12.37 2.50
C GLN A 81 7.11 -13.61 2.41
N GLU A 82 5.79 -13.43 2.30
CA GLU A 82 4.86 -14.56 2.14
C GLU A 82 5.10 -15.33 0.83
N LYS A 83 5.52 -14.64 -0.24
CA LYS A 83 5.89 -15.27 -1.51
C LYS A 83 7.19 -16.06 -1.38
N GLU A 84 8.24 -15.47 -0.82
CA GLU A 84 9.54 -16.15 -0.64
C GLU A 84 9.44 -17.37 0.30
N ALA A 85 8.61 -17.29 1.34
CA ALA A 85 8.35 -18.42 2.25
C ALA A 85 7.63 -19.59 1.56
N LYS A 86 6.83 -19.33 0.52
CA LYS A 86 6.21 -20.37 -0.31
C LYS A 86 7.21 -20.96 -1.31
N GLU A 87 8.07 -20.14 -1.89
CA GLU A 87 9.10 -20.57 -2.85
C GLU A 87 10.14 -21.50 -2.19
N THR A 88 10.57 -21.16 -0.97
CA THR A 88 11.55 -21.95 -0.19
C THR A 88 10.99 -23.28 0.35
N ARG A 89 9.67 -23.40 0.51
CA ARG A 89 9.00 -24.69 0.84
C ARG A 89 8.73 -25.57 -0.38
N GLY A 90 8.66 -24.99 -1.59
CA GLY A 90 8.47 -25.72 -2.84
C GLY A 90 9.72 -26.44 -3.35
N THR A 91 10.92 -25.97 -2.99
CA THR A 91 12.20 -26.53 -3.47
C THR A 91 12.90 -27.45 -2.46
N SER A 92 12.50 -27.45 -1.19
CA SER A 92 13.06 -28.37 -0.17
C SER A 92 12.36 -29.75 -0.12
N LEU A 93 11.13 -29.89 -0.63
CA LEU A 93 10.42 -31.18 -0.63
C LEU A 93 10.68 -32.08 -1.85
N ARG A 94 11.46 -31.65 -2.84
CA ARG A 94 11.92 -32.54 -3.93
C ARG A 94 13.24 -33.27 -3.65
N PHE A 95 14.01 -32.87 -2.64
CA PHE A 95 15.32 -33.48 -2.37
C PHE A 95 15.40 -34.39 -1.12
N SER A 96 14.26 -34.69 -0.46
CA SER A 96 14.29 -35.51 0.77
C SER A 96 13.43 -36.79 0.72
N CYS A 97 12.69 -37.07 -0.36
CA CYS A 97 11.88 -38.29 -0.49
C CYS A 97 12.45 -39.36 -1.46
N GLU A 98 13.57 -39.09 -2.13
CA GLU A 98 14.11 -40.00 -3.17
C GLU A 98 15.43 -40.69 -2.77
N SER A 99 15.73 -40.81 -1.47
CA SER A 99 17.01 -41.41 -1.05
C SER A 99 16.91 -42.44 0.09
N LYS A 100 15.72 -42.96 0.40
CA LYS A 100 15.53 -43.95 1.49
C LYS A 100 14.95 -45.30 1.07
N TYR A 101 14.67 -45.54 -0.21
CA TYR A 101 14.08 -46.82 -0.69
C TYR A 101 14.90 -47.57 -1.74
N PHE A 102 16.23 -47.39 -1.79
CA PHE A 102 17.09 -48.26 -2.61
C PHE A 102 18.42 -48.55 -1.93
N LYS A 103 18.39 -49.45 -0.95
CA LYS A 103 19.54 -50.28 -0.56
C LYS A 103 19.02 -51.60 -0.03
N SER A 104 18.71 -52.50 -0.96
CA SER A 104 18.74 -53.94 -0.76
C SER A 104 19.72 -54.54 -1.74
#